data_AF-A0A932LB26-F1
#
_entry.id   AF-A0A932LB26-F1
#
_cell.length_a   1.000
_cell.length_b   1.000
_cell.length_c   1.000
_cell.angle_alpha   90.00
_cell.angle_beta   90.00
_cell.angle_gamma   90.00
#
_symmetry.space_group_name_H-M   'P 1'
#
loop_
_entity.id
_entity.type
_entity.pdbx_description
1 polymer ?
#
loop_
_entity_poly.entity_id
_entity_poly.type
_entity_poly.pdbx_seq_one_letter_code
_entity_poly.pdbx_strand_id
1 'polypeptide(L)'
;MPSWDHEDCDPAIEAEHTRLYRMMNRLEPVIIQGQSDSKIARAIQILHDRMAEHFQVEEELFITADWDSRRVMLDDHRQLLEMLARLGRLPPQDEHARKVLFHAFLEALVRHDNDVDAPLFSRRH
;
A
#
# COMPACT_ATOMS: atom_id res chain seq x y z
N MET A 1 1.18 4.81 13.72
CA MET A 1 1.40 4.03 12.48
C MET A 1 0.11 3.33 12.14
N PRO A 2 -0.30 3.32 10.86
CA PRO A 2 -1.54 2.67 10.45
C PRO A 2 -1.46 1.16 10.63
N SER A 3 -2.64 0.57 10.82
CA SER A 3 -2.88 -0.86 11.00
C SER A 3 -4.25 -1.20 10.43
N TRP A 4 -4.41 -2.44 10.00
CA TRP A 4 -5.71 -2.99 9.62
C TRP A 4 -6.59 -3.20 10.85
N ASP A 5 -7.84 -2.75 10.81
CA ASP A 5 -8.83 -2.84 11.90
C ASP A 5 -10.23 -3.20 11.38
N HIS A 6 -10.31 -4.20 10.48
CA HIS A 6 -11.57 -4.68 9.90
C HIS A 6 -11.75 -6.19 10.16
N GLU A 7 -12.32 -6.52 11.34
CA GLU A 7 -12.50 -7.90 11.82
C GLU A 7 -13.52 -8.73 11.01
N ASP A 8 -14.38 -8.07 10.24
CA ASP A 8 -15.44 -8.70 9.45
C ASP A 8 -14.99 -9.15 8.06
N CYS A 9 -13.80 -8.75 7.62
CA CYS A 9 -13.20 -9.17 6.35
C CYS A 9 -12.77 -10.63 6.35
N ASP A 10 -12.50 -11.17 5.16
CA ASP A 10 -11.93 -12.51 5.01
C ASP A 10 -10.59 -12.64 5.79
N PRO A 11 -10.39 -13.68 6.61
CA PRO A 11 -9.17 -13.86 7.40
C PRO A 11 -7.86 -13.87 6.58
N ALA A 12 -7.90 -14.30 5.32
CA ALA A 12 -6.74 -14.27 4.43
C ALA A 12 -6.37 -12.82 4.06
N ILE A 13 -7.38 -11.98 3.80
CA ILE A 13 -7.23 -10.55 3.49
C ILE A 13 -6.72 -9.79 4.71
N GLU A 14 -7.33 -10.02 5.88
CA GLU A 14 -6.88 -9.46 7.15
C GLU A 14 -5.41 -9.81 7.44
N ALA A 15 -5.04 -11.07 7.24
CA ALA A 15 -3.68 -11.53 7.47
C ALA A 15 -2.67 -10.91 6.49
N GLU A 16 -3.07 -10.67 5.24
CA GLU A 16 -2.22 -10.02 4.25
C GLU A 16 -2.02 -8.53 4.56
N HIS A 17 -3.09 -7.77 4.81
CA HIS A 17 -3.00 -6.36 5.20
C HIS A 17 -2.17 -6.18 6.48
N THR A 18 -2.38 -7.05 7.47
CA THR A 18 -1.55 -7.05 8.69
C THR A 18 -0.06 -7.27 8.39
N ARG A 19 0.27 -8.15 7.43
CA ARG A 19 1.67 -8.35 6.99
C ARG A 19 2.22 -7.12 6.30
N LEU A 20 1.44 -6.48 5.43
CA LEU A 20 1.82 -5.26 4.72
C LEU A 20 2.11 -4.12 5.68
N TYR A 21 1.21 -3.82 6.61
CA TYR A 21 1.42 -2.77 7.62
C TYR A 21 2.66 -3.04 8.48
N ARG A 22 2.90 -4.28 8.89
CA ARG A 22 4.12 -4.64 9.62
C ARG A 22 5.38 -4.40 8.78
N MET A 23 5.34 -4.70 7.49
CA MET A 23 6.47 -4.44 6.58
C MET A 23 6.69 -2.93 6.42
N MET A 24 5.63 -2.16 6.15
CA MET A 24 5.72 -0.71 6.01
C MET A 24 6.30 -0.05 7.26
N ASN A 25 5.85 -0.45 8.45
CA ASN A 25 6.38 0.05 9.73
C ASN A 25 7.86 -0.27 9.93
N ARG A 26 8.37 -1.36 9.35
CA ARG A 26 9.81 -1.72 9.39
C ARG A 26 10.62 -0.94 8.37
N LEU A 27 10.05 -0.66 7.20
CA LEU A 27 10.74 0.02 6.11
C LEU A 27 10.73 1.54 6.29
N GLU A 28 9.73 2.11 6.94
CA GLU A 28 9.60 3.55 7.21
C GLU A 28 10.91 4.20 7.69
N PRO A 29 11.56 3.76 8.79
CA PRO A 29 12.78 4.42 9.25
C PRO A 29 13.92 4.33 8.24
N VAL A 30 13.98 3.27 7.43
CA VAL A 30 14.97 3.13 6.35
C VAL A 30 14.67 4.10 5.21
N ILE A 31 13.41 4.23 4.84
CA ILE A 31 12.95 5.10 3.74
C ILE A 31 13.12 6.57 4.13
N ILE A 32 12.73 6.96 5.34
CA ILE A 32 12.75 8.36 5.77
C ILE A 32 14.17 8.76 6.20
N GLN A 33 14.72 8.07 7.19
CA GLN A 33 15.93 8.49 7.92
C GLN A 33 17.20 7.79 7.43
N GLY A 34 17.10 6.87 6.46
CA GLY A 34 18.23 6.14 5.93
C GLY A 34 19.32 7.07 5.40
N GLN A 35 20.58 6.77 5.72
CA GLN A 35 21.74 7.54 5.23
C GLN A 35 22.42 6.89 4.02
N SER A 36 21.90 5.76 3.55
CA SER A 36 22.48 4.99 2.46
C SER A 36 21.49 4.93 1.30
N ASP A 37 21.85 5.58 0.21
CA ASP A 37 21.06 5.67 -1.02
C ASP A 37 20.62 4.31 -1.53
N SER A 38 21.54 3.34 -1.53
CA SER A 38 21.25 1.97 -1.96
C SER A 38 20.28 1.24 -1.02
N LYS A 39 20.35 1.51 0.29
CA LYS A 39 19.39 0.93 1.26
C LYS A 39 18.01 1.58 1.13
N ILE A 40 17.94 2.90 0.93
CA ILE A 40 16.69 3.62 0.70
C ILE A 40 16.02 3.09 -0.57
N ALA A 41 16.74 3.09 -1.69
CA ALA A 41 16.22 2.61 -2.98
C ALA A 41 15.73 1.16 -2.88
N ARG A 42 16.51 0.29 -2.22
CA ARG A 42 16.11 -1.12 -2.01
C ARG A 42 14.87 -1.25 -1.12
N ALA A 43 14.74 -0.45 -0.06
CA ALA A 43 13.56 -0.47 0.79
C ALA A 43 12.30 -0.03 0.03
N ILE A 44 12.40 1.00 -0.79
CA ILE A 44 11.30 1.47 -1.64
C ILE A 44 10.93 0.40 -2.68
N GLN A 45 11.91 -0.23 -3.32
CA GLN A 45 11.66 -1.30 -4.29
C GLN A 45 10.95 -2.50 -3.65
N ILE A 46 11.40 -2.95 -2.47
CA ILE A 46 10.76 -4.05 -1.74
C ILE A 46 9.30 -3.72 -1.43
N LEU A 47 9.02 -2.49 -0.99
CA LEU A 47 7.66 -2.06 -0.72
C LEU A 47 6.82 -2.04 -2.00
N HIS A 48 7.35 -1.46 -3.07
CA HIS A 48 6.68 -1.40 -4.37
C HIS A 48 6.31 -2.80 -4.88
N ASP A 49 7.27 -3.73 -4.90
CA ASP A 49 7.05 -5.08 -5.41
C ASP A 49 5.99 -5.82 -4.59
N ARG A 50 6.03 -5.66 -3.26
CA ARG A 50 5.06 -6.34 -2.40
C ARG A 50 3.66 -5.74 -2.51
N MET A 51 3.53 -4.42 -2.69
CA MET A 51 2.23 -3.78 -2.95
C MET A 51 1.67 -4.23 -4.31
N ALA A 52 2.51 -4.31 -5.35
CA ALA A 52 2.08 -4.76 -6.67
C ALA A 52 1.59 -6.22 -6.64
N GLU A 53 2.29 -7.10 -5.93
CA GLU A 53 1.87 -8.50 -5.75
C GLU A 53 0.53 -8.60 -4.99
N HIS A 54 0.36 -7.79 -3.94
CA HIS A 54 -0.88 -7.74 -3.18
C HIS A 54 -2.07 -7.28 -4.03
N PHE A 55 -1.92 -6.16 -4.73
CA PHE A 55 -2.95 -5.62 -5.63
C PHE A 55 -3.32 -6.60 -6.74
N GLN A 56 -2.33 -7.31 -7.29
CA GLN A 56 -2.62 -8.35 -8.29
C GLN A 56 -3.53 -9.45 -7.72
N VAL A 57 -3.30 -9.90 -6.49
CA VAL A 57 -4.14 -10.91 -5.84
C VAL A 57 -5.56 -10.41 -5.67
N GLU A 58 -5.74 -9.16 -5.23
CA GLU A 58 -7.07 -8.55 -5.03
C GLU A 58 -7.83 -8.38 -6.35
N GLU A 59 -7.13 -7.92 -7.39
CA GLU A 59 -7.67 -7.79 -8.74
C GLU A 59 -8.12 -9.13 -9.35
N GLU A 60 -7.40 -10.21 -9.04
CA GLU A 60 -7.76 -11.57 -9.46
C GLU A 60 -8.97 -12.10 -8.67
N LEU A 61 -9.04 -11.83 -7.36
CA LEU A 61 -10.14 -12.26 -6.50
C LEU A 61 -11.47 -11.58 -6.87
N PHE A 62 -11.44 -10.31 -7.28
CA PHE A 62 -12.63 -9.51 -7.57
C PHE A 62 -12.95 -9.40 -9.07
N ILE A 63 -12.59 -10.42 -9.86
CA ILE A 63 -12.92 -10.47 -11.28
C ILE A 63 -14.45 -10.47 -11.54
N THR A 64 -15.23 -10.92 -10.56
CA THR A 64 -16.70 -11.06 -10.61
C THR A 64 -17.47 -9.88 -10.00
N ALA A 65 -16.77 -8.89 -9.45
CA ALA A 65 -17.40 -7.67 -8.94
C ALA A 65 -18.09 -6.88 -10.06
N ASP A 66 -18.97 -5.96 -9.70
CA ASP A 66 -19.50 -5.02 -10.67
C ASP A 66 -18.38 -4.16 -11.27
N TRP A 67 -18.59 -3.72 -12.51
CA TRP A 67 -17.55 -3.03 -13.28
C TRP A 67 -17.11 -1.70 -12.63
N ASP A 68 -18.02 -0.97 -11.98
CA ASP A 68 -17.70 0.33 -11.40
C ASP A 68 -16.81 0.15 -10.17
N SER A 69 -17.15 -0.77 -9.27
CA SER A 69 -16.33 -1.08 -8.10
C SER A 69 -14.94 -1.58 -8.51
N ARG A 70 -14.86 -2.48 -9.50
CA ARG A 70 -13.59 -2.98 -10.00
C ARG A 70 -12.72 -1.89 -10.61
N ARG A 71 -13.32 -0.95 -11.35
CA ARG A 71 -12.59 0.17 -11.94
C ARG A 71 -12.02 1.10 -10.87
N VAL A 72 -12.77 1.40 -9.82
CA VAL A 72 -12.29 2.22 -8.70
C VAL A 72 -11.06 1.57 -8.05
N MET A 73 -11.14 0.28 -7.73
CA MET A 73 -10.01 -0.48 -7.16
C MET A 73 -8.76 -0.43 -8.06
N LEU A 74 -8.91 -0.72 -9.36
CA LEU A 74 -7.80 -0.67 -10.33
C LEU A 74 -7.15 0.72 -10.44
N ASP A 75 -7.97 1.78 -10.42
CA ASP A 75 -7.48 3.15 -10.48
C ASP A 75 -6.74 3.56 -9.21
N ASP A 76 -7.18 3.08 -8.03
CA ASP A 76 -6.50 3.32 -6.76
C ASP A 76 -5.17 2.57 -6.67
N HIS A 77 -5.14 1.28 -7.03
CA HIS A 77 -3.91 0.48 -7.07
C HIS A 77 -2.84 1.16 -7.93
N ARG A 78 -3.23 1.62 -9.13
CA ARG A 78 -2.34 2.33 -10.05
C ARG A 78 -1.81 3.62 -9.43
N GLN A 79 -2.66 4.39 -8.74
CA GLN A 79 -2.25 5.63 -8.08
C GLN A 79 -1.27 5.36 -6.94
N LEU A 80 -1.54 4.35 -6.10
CA LEU A 80 -0.68 3.96 -4.98
C LEU A 80 0.69 3.49 -5.45
N LEU A 81 0.75 2.68 -6.51
CA LEU A 81 2.02 2.26 -7.13
C LEU A 81 2.79 3.45 -7.72
N GLU A 82 2.11 4.40 -8.36
CA GLU A 82 2.75 5.61 -8.88
C GLU A 82 3.33 6.48 -7.75
N MET A 83 2.68 6.55 -6.58
CA MET A 83 3.23 7.25 -5.41
C MET A 83 4.55 6.62 -4.94
N LEU A 84 4.64 5.29 -4.92
CA LEU A 84 5.87 4.56 -4.59
C LEU A 84 6.95 4.74 -5.66
N ALA A 85 6.57 4.72 -6.95
CA ALA A 85 7.49 5.00 -8.04
C ALA A 85 8.05 6.43 -7.94
N ARG A 86 7.21 7.41 -7.61
CA ARG A 86 7.64 8.80 -7.33
C ARG A 86 8.59 8.87 -6.15
N LEU A 87 8.30 8.14 -5.07
CA LEU A 87 9.18 8.05 -3.90
C LEU A 87 10.56 7.49 -4.27
N GLY A 88 10.62 6.48 -5.14
CA GLY A 88 11.87 5.90 -5.64
C GLY A 88 12.68 6.83 -6.55
N ARG A 89 12.06 7.87 -7.11
CA ARG A 89 12.72 8.88 -7.97
C ARG A 89 13.22 10.10 -7.19
N LEU A 90 12.88 10.23 -5.90
CA LEU A 90 13.34 11.34 -5.08
C LEU A 90 14.86 11.26 -4.81
N PRO A 91 15.57 12.40 -4.71
CA PRO A 91 16.95 12.40 -4.27
C PRO A 91 17.10 11.78 -2.87
N PRO A 92 18.09 10.88 -2.66
CA PRO A 92 18.33 10.24 -1.35
C PRO A 92 18.66 11.21 -0.21
N GLN A 93 19.10 12.43 -0.52
CA GLN A 93 19.36 13.49 0.45
C GLN A 93 18.11 14.28 0.86
N ASP A 94 16.99 14.15 0.13
CA ASP A 94 15.77 14.90 0.40
C ASP A 94 14.86 14.14 1.39
N GLU A 95 15.30 14.08 2.65
CA GLU A 95 14.55 13.43 3.74
C GLU A 95 13.14 14.01 3.88
N HIS A 96 13.00 15.32 3.73
CA HIS A 96 11.72 16.00 3.88
C HIS A 96 10.72 15.54 2.82
N ALA A 97 11.12 15.55 1.53
CA ALA A 97 10.25 15.10 0.46
C ALA A 97 9.87 13.62 0.60
N ARG A 98 10.82 12.75 1.01
CA ARG A 98 10.53 11.33 1.26
C ARG A 98 9.53 11.15 2.39
N LYS A 99 9.70 11.86 3.50
CA LYS A 99 8.76 11.82 4.63
C LYS A 99 7.35 12.25 4.21
N VAL A 100 7.25 13.39 3.53
CA VAL A 100 5.96 13.93 3.05
C VAL A 100 5.27 12.94 2.11
N LEU A 101 5.99 12.43 1.11
CA LEU A 101 5.41 11.53 0.12
C LEU A 101 5.08 10.14 0.69
N PHE A 102 5.91 9.61 1.60
CA PHE A 102 5.65 8.33 2.26
C PHE A 102 4.42 8.41 3.16
N HIS A 103 4.26 9.50 3.93
CA HIS A 103 3.04 9.69 4.73
C HIS A 103 1.80 9.90 3.85
N ALA A 104 1.92 10.66 2.75
CA ALA A 104 0.81 10.82 1.81
C ALA A 104 0.39 9.47 1.20
N PHE A 105 1.37 8.59 0.91
CA PHE A 105 1.10 7.21 0.46
C PHE A 105 0.35 6.41 1.53
N LEU A 106 0.80 6.44 2.79
CA LEU A 106 0.11 5.75 3.88
C LEU A 106 -1.32 6.26 4.08
N GLU A 107 -1.55 7.57 3.99
CA GLU A 107 -2.90 8.15 4.08
C GLU A 107 -3.78 7.72 2.91
N ALA A 108 -3.23 7.62 1.69
CA ALA A 108 -3.96 7.14 0.53
C ALA A 108 -4.30 5.64 0.65
N LEU A 109 -3.36 4.83 1.13
CA LEU A 109 -3.59 3.41 1.37
C LEU A 109 -4.67 3.19 2.42
N VAL A 110 -4.61 3.88 3.57
CA VAL A 110 -5.66 3.76 4.60
C VAL A 110 -7.04 4.14 4.07
N ARG A 111 -7.14 5.13 3.16
CA ARG A 111 -8.42 5.45 2.52
C ARG A 111 -8.89 4.32 1.61
N HIS A 112 -8.00 3.78 0.79
CA HIS A 112 -8.30 2.64 -0.07
C HIS A 112 -8.80 1.43 0.75
N ASP A 113 -8.06 1.05 1.79
CA ASP A 113 -8.42 -0.04 2.70
C ASP A 113 -9.83 0.15 3.30
N ASN A 114 -10.20 1.38 3.68
CA ASN A 114 -11.48 1.68 4.33
C ASN A 114 -12.64 1.83 3.36
N ASP A 115 -12.42 2.49 2.23
CA ASP A 115 -13.47 2.93 1.31
C ASP A 115 -13.69 1.93 0.16
N VAL A 116 -12.70 1.06 -0.11
CA VAL A 116 -12.70 0.11 -1.23
C VAL A 116 -12.56 -1.33 -0.72
N ASP A 117 -11.46 -1.66 -0.04
CA ASP A 117 -11.18 -3.06 0.30
C ASP A 117 -12.13 -3.61 1.36
N ALA A 118 -12.26 -2.93 2.51
CA ALA A 118 -13.13 -3.43 3.57
C ALA A 118 -14.59 -3.66 3.10
N PRO A 119 -15.23 -2.76 2.32
CA PRO A 119 -16.54 -3.04 1.72
C PRO A 119 -16.55 -4.24 0.77
N LEU A 120 -15.53 -4.38 -0.08
CA LEU A 120 -15.46 -5.46 -1.07
C LEU A 120 -15.21 -6.82 -0.40
N PHE A 121 -14.31 -6.89 0.57
CA PHE A 121 -13.88 -8.12 1.25
C PHE A 121 -14.66 -8.44 2.53
N SER A 122 -15.64 -7.61 2.93
CA SER A 122 -16.49 -7.90 4.08
C SER A 122 -17.27 -9.19 3.86
N ARG A 123 -17.39 -10.00 4.92
CA ARG A 123 -18.24 -11.20 4.92
C ARG A 123 -19.72 -10.89 5.19
N ARG A 124 -20.07 -9.63 5.43
CA ARG A 124 -21.44 -9.19 5.70
C ARG A 124 -22.15 -8.78 4.41
N HIS A 125 -22.40 -9.75 3.54
CA HIS A 125 -23.26 -9.58 2.36
C HIS A 125 -24.41 -10.58 2.38
#